data_AF-A0A371GVF2-F1
#
_entry.id   AF-A0A371GVF2-F1
#
_cell.length_a   1.000
_cell.length_b   1.000
_cell.length_c   1.000
_cell.angle_alpha   90.00
_cell.angle_beta   90.00
_cell.angle_gamma   90.00
#
_symmetry.space_group_name_H-M   'P 1'
#
loop_
_entity.id
_entity.type
_entity.pdbx_description
1 polymer ?
#
loop_
_entity_poly.entity_id
_entity_poly.type
_entity_poly.pdbx_seq_one_letter_code
_entity_poly.pdbx_strand_id
1 'polypeptide(L)'
;MRVAERREEELRQQVAALKAAKERDQEEHEEMATPPFLGQPFCKEIDETAIPSNFREVVVEPFDGSQDPHAHLQAFQMQIYISGGNDRLNCKLFPGTLRGVAM
;
A
#
# COMPACT_ATOMS: atom_id res chain seq x y z
N MET A 1 -13.04 54.63 5.24
CA MET A 1 -13.40 53.53 6.18
C MET A 1 -13.87 52.28 5.43
N ARG A 2 -14.86 52.35 4.54
CA ARG A 2 -15.40 51.20 3.77
C ARG A 2 -14.42 50.39 2.92
N VAL A 3 -13.32 50.99 2.45
CA VAL A 3 -12.32 50.28 1.61
C VAL A 3 -11.47 49.32 2.45
N ALA A 4 -11.17 49.67 3.70
CA ALA A 4 -10.42 48.81 4.61
C ALA A 4 -11.26 47.60 5.05
N GLU A 5 -12.55 47.83 5.35
CA GLU A 5 -13.51 46.77 5.70
C GLU A 5 -13.70 45.76 4.55
N ARG A 6 -13.85 46.23 3.31
CA ARG A 6 -13.94 45.33 2.15
C ARG A 6 -12.69 44.46 1.98
N ARG A 7 -11.50 45.03 2.19
CA ARG A 7 -10.24 44.29 2.09
C ARG A 7 -10.12 43.24 3.18
N GLU A 8 -10.63 43.54 4.37
CA GLU A 8 -10.65 42.59 5.48
C GLU A 8 -11.61 41.43 5.22
N GLU A 9 -12.80 41.70 4.69
CA GLU A 9 -13.76 40.65 4.29
C GLU A 9 -13.18 39.76 3.18
N GLU A 10 -12.51 40.34 2.19
CA GLU A 10 -11.85 39.59 1.12
C GLU A 10 -10.75 38.66 1.66
N LEU A 11 -9.93 39.14 2.60
CA LEU A 11 -8.93 38.30 3.28
C LEU A 11 -9.59 37.16 4.06
N ARG A 12 -10.68 37.43 4.78
CA ARG A 12 -11.42 36.41 5.54
C ARG A 12 -12.00 35.34 4.61
N GLN A 13 -12.54 35.74 3.45
CA GLN A 13 -13.04 34.81 2.45
C GLN A 13 -11.92 33.95 1.84
N GLN A 14 -10.77 34.55 1.50
CA GLN A 14 -9.63 33.79 0.97
C GLN A 14 -9.11 32.76 1.98
N VAL A 15 -9.02 33.12 3.27
CA VAL A 15 -8.61 32.19 4.32
C VAL A 15 -9.63 31.06 4.50
N ALA A 16 -10.93 31.35 4.44
CA ALA A 16 -11.98 30.33 4.51
C ALA A 16 -11.93 29.37 3.32
N ALA A 17 -11.70 29.88 2.10
CA ALA A 17 -11.57 29.06 0.90
C ALA A 17 -10.33 28.16 0.95
N LEU A 18 -9.19 28.67 1.43
CA LEU A 18 -7.97 27.88 1.61
C LEU A 18 -8.12 26.80 2.68
N LYS A 19 -8.85 27.08 3.77
CA LYS A 19 -9.17 26.07 4.79
C LYS A 19 -10.11 25.00 4.26
N ALA A 20 -11.18 25.38 3.56
CA ALA A 20 -12.12 24.43 2.97
C ALA A 20 -11.47 23.55 1.87
N ALA A 21 -10.56 24.11 1.07
CA ALA A 21 -9.78 23.33 0.11
C ALA A 21 -8.85 22.34 0.82
N LYS A 22 -8.17 22.78 1.88
CA LYS A 22 -7.31 21.92 2.70
C LYS A 22 -8.11 20.81 3.42
N GLU A 23 -9.31 21.10 3.90
CA GLU A 23 -10.19 20.11 4.53
C GLU A 23 -10.66 19.06 3.52
N ARG A 24 -11.00 19.45 2.28
CA ARG A 24 -11.32 18.49 1.21
C ARG A 24 -10.12 17.63 0.79
N ASP A 25 -8.95 18.26 0.65
CA ASP A 25 -7.71 17.52 0.39
C ASP A 25 -7.37 16.60 1.57
N GLN A 26 -7.65 17.03 2.82
CA GLN A 26 -7.49 16.20 4.01
C GLN A 26 -8.53 15.08 4.08
N GLU A 27 -9.77 15.26 3.66
CA GLU A 27 -10.79 14.19 3.60
C GLU A 27 -10.41 13.15 2.53
N GLU A 28 -9.95 13.60 1.34
CA GLU A 28 -9.41 12.71 0.30
C GLU A 28 -8.11 12.01 0.74
N HIS A 29 -7.28 12.67 1.57
CA HIS A 29 -6.06 12.08 2.12
C HIS A 29 -6.31 11.29 3.42
N GLU A 30 -7.39 11.53 4.16
CA GLU A 30 -7.84 10.80 5.34
C GLU A 30 -8.55 9.50 4.95
N GLU A 31 -9.18 9.44 3.76
CA GLU A 31 -9.56 8.15 3.15
C GLU A 31 -8.32 7.30 2.80
N MET A 32 -7.16 7.94 2.57
CA MET A 32 -5.85 7.28 2.47
C MET A 32 -5.15 7.08 3.83
N ALA A 33 -5.48 7.86 4.85
CA ALA A 33 -4.95 7.75 6.21
C ALA A 33 -5.83 6.83 7.06
N THR A 34 -6.00 5.60 6.58
CA THR A 34 -6.30 4.51 7.52
C THR A 34 -5.18 4.49 8.56
N PRO A 35 -5.49 4.44 9.87
CA PRO A 35 -4.45 4.34 10.88
C PRO A 35 -3.55 3.15 10.53
N PRO A 36 -2.23 3.34 10.39
CA PRO A 36 -1.35 2.22 10.12
C PRO A 36 -1.44 1.31 11.34
N PHE A 37 -1.62 0.00 11.10
CA PHE A 37 -1.76 -1.05 12.12
C PHE A 37 -3.15 -1.24 12.75
N LEU A 38 -4.03 -1.92 12.03
CA LEU A 38 -4.96 -2.88 12.65
C LEU A 38 -4.86 -4.23 11.92
N GLY A 39 -3.71 -4.89 12.09
CA GLY A 39 -3.57 -6.33 11.79
C GLY A 39 -3.26 -6.74 10.36
N GLN A 40 -3.28 -5.83 9.38
CA GLN A 40 -2.91 -6.15 7.99
C GLN A 40 -1.47 -5.70 7.67
N PRO A 41 -0.57 -6.62 7.27
CA PRO A 41 0.84 -6.33 7.03
C PRO A 41 1.11 -5.60 5.71
N PHE A 42 0.09 -5.41 4.88
CA PHE A 42 0.19 -4.84 3.54
C PHE A 42 -0.70 -3.61 3.37
N CYS A 43 -0.36 -2.75 2.40
CA CYS A 43 -1.28 -1.71 1.96
C CYS A 43 -2.50 -2.33 1.26
N LYS A 44 -3.61 -1.59 1.23
CA LYS A 44 -4.89 -2.00 0.64
C LYS A 44 -4.73 -2.59 -0.77
N GLU A 45 -3.87 -1.99 -1.59
CA GLU A 45 -3.60 -2.43 -2.96
C GLU A 45 -3.09 -3.89 -3.05
N ILE A 46 -2.19 -4.28 -2.15
CA ILE A 46 -1.63 -5.64 -2.10
C ILE A 46 -2.60 -6.57 -1.38
N ASP A 47 -3.18 -6.11 -0.27
CA ASP A 47 -4.10 -6.91 0.52
C ASP A 47 -5.36 -7.31 -0.26
N GLU A 48 -5.97 -6.39 -0.99
CA GLU A 48 -7.18 -6.65 -1.78
C GLU A 48 -6.90 -7.34 -3.13
N THR A 49 -5.63 -7.59 -3.48
CA THR A 49 -5.30 -8.29 -4.72
C THR A 49 -5.88 -9.70 -4.72
N ALA A 50 -6.81 -9.95 -5.64
CA ALA A 50 -7.42 -11.26 -5.81
C ALA A 50 -6.40 -12.27 -6.36
N ILE A 51 -6.33 -13.45 -5.75
CA ILE A 51 -5.57 -14.58 -6.28
C ILE A 51 -6.47 -15.29 -7.32
N PRO A 52 -6.07 -15.37 -8.59
CA PRO A 52 -6.88 -16.06 -9.60
C PRO A 52 -7.15 -17.52 -9.21
N SER A 53 -8.34 -18.04 -9.51
CA SER A 53 -8.70 -19.43 -9.17
C SER A 53 -7.88 -20.49 -9.92
N ASN A 54 -7.35 -20.12 -11.09
CA ASN A 54 -6.44 -20.94 -11.89
C ASN A 54 -4.97 -20.72 -11.53
N PHE A 55 -4.67 -19.93 -10.50
CA PHE A 55 -3.30 -19.67 -10.06
C PHE A 55 -2.71 -20.95 -9.47
N ARG A 56 -1.60 -21.39 -10.05
CA ARG A 56 -0.90 -22.57 -9.55
C ARG A 56 -0.22 -22.21 -8.24
N GLU A 57 -0.34 -23.09 -7.25
CA GLU A 57 0.33 -22.91 -5.96
C GLU A 57 1.85 -22.72 -6.15
N VAL A 58 2.41 -21.75 -5.43
CA VAL A 58 3.84 -21.45 -5.46
C VAL A 58 4.56 -22.50 -4.64
N VAL A 59 5.25 -23.41 -5.33
CA VAL A 59 6.03 -24.47 -4.68
C VAL A 59 7.51 -24.08 -4.73
N VAL A 60 7.99 -23.50 -3.63
CA VAL A 60 9.41 -23.25 -3.37
C VAL A 60 9.78 -23.79 -2.00
N GLU A 61 11.06 -24.14 -1.80
CA GLU A 61 11.54 -24.51 -0.47
C GLU A 61 11.37 -23.30 0.47
N PRO A 62 10.75 -23.45 1.66
CA PRO A 62 10.59 -22.33 2.57
C PRO A 62 11.93 -21.80 3.08
N PHE A 63 12.08 -20.48 3.06
CA PHE A 63 13.27 -19.78 3.50
C PHE A 63 13.29 -19.62 5.01
N ASP A 64 14.31 -20.20 5.64
CA ASP A 64 14.50 -20.17 7.10
C ASP A 64 15.59 -19.20 7.55
N GLY A 65 16.19 -18.44 6.63
CA GLY A 65 17.31 -17.54 6.90
C GLY A 65 18.70 -18.17 6.77
N SER A 66 18.81 -19.49 6.54
CA SER A 66 20.10 -20.18 6.35
C SER A 66 20.52 -20.34 4.88
N GLN A 67 19.55 -20.26 3.97
CA GLN A 67 19.75 -20.40 2.52
C GLN A 67 20.29 -19.10 1.91
N ASP A 68 20.75 -19.13 0.66
CA ASP A 68 21.09 -17.89 -0.06
C ASP A 68 19.81 -17.08 -0.37
N PRO A 69 19.68 -15.83 0.13
CA PRO A 69 18.51 -15.00 -0.11
C PRO A 69 18.26 -14.72 -1.60
N HIS A 70 19.32 -14.62 -2.42
CA HIS A 70 19.17 -14.32 -3.85
C HIS A 70 18.63 -15.53 -4.61
N ALA A 71 19.16 -16.72 -4.33
CA ALA A 71 18.63 -17.96 -4.90
C ALA A 71 17.16 -18.19 -4.52
N HIS A 72 16.78 -17.95 -3.26
CA HIS A 72 15.38 -18.06 -2.82
C HIS A 72 14.46 -17.10 -3.58
N LEU A 73 14.85 -15.82 -3.64
CA LEU A 73 14.08 -14.79 -4.34
C LEU A 73 13.92 -15.14 -5.84
N GLN A 74 14.99 -15.61 -6.49
CA GLN A 74 14.94 -16.00 -7.90
C GLN A 74 14.00 -17.20 -8.12
N ALA A 75 14.07 -18.22 -7.26
CA ALA A 75 13.19 -19.39 -7.34
C ALA A 75 11.72 -19.00 -7.19
N PHE A 76 11.42 -18.13 -6.22
CA PHE A 76 10.08 -17.59 -6.01
C PHE A 76 9.56 -16.80 -7.23
N GLN A 77 10.34 -15.83 -7.72
CA GLN A 77 9.96 -15.00 -8.86
C GLN A 77 9.70 -15.85 -10.11
N MET A 78 10.51 -16.87 -10.35
CA MET A 78 10.31 -17.80 -11.47
C MET A 78 8.99 -18.57 -11.35
N GLN A 79 8.62 -19.05 -10.16
CA GLN A 79 7.34 -19.74 -9.94
C GLN A 79 6.14 -18.81 -10.15
N ILE A 80 6.23 -17.57 -9.65
CA ILE A 80 5.17 -16.57 -9.85
C ILE A 80 5.00 -16.25 -11.33
N TYR A 81 6.11 -16.06 -12.07
CA TYR A 81 6.09 -15.79 -13.51
C TYR A 81 5.42 -16.93 -14.29
N ILE A 82 5.78 -18.19 -14.02
CA ILE A 82 5.17 -19.37 -14.66
C ILE A 82 3.67 -19.45 -14.35
N SER A 83 3.27 -19.04 -13.15
CA SER A 83 1.88 -19.05 -12.70
C SER A 83 1.07 -17.84 -13.21
N GLY A 84 1.68 -16.97 -14.00
CA GLY A 84 1.03 -15.76 -14.56
C GLY A 84 0.80 -14.67 -13.52
N GLY A 85 1.57 -14.65 -12.44
CA GLY A 85 1.46 -13.63 -11.40
C GLY A 85 2.11 -12.30 -11.77
N ASN A 86 1.69 -11.25 -11.07
CA ASN A 86 2.20 -9.89 -11.21
C ASN A 86 2.91 -9.44 -9.92
N ASP A 87 3.43 -8.22 -9.91
CA ASP A 87 4.14 -7.66 -8.75
C ASP A 87 3.28 -7.61 -7.48
N ARG A 88 1.97 -7.40 -7.61
CA ARG A 88 1.07 -7.40 -6.45
C ARG A 88 0.94 -8.79 -5.84
N LEU A 89 0.81 -9.82 -6.69
CA LEU A 89 0.80 -11.22 -6.26
C LEU A 89 2.16 -11.66 -5.70
N ASN A 90 3.27 -11.18 -6.27
CA ASN A 90 4.62 -11.39 -5.70
C ASN A 90 4.66 -10.91 -4.24
N CYS A 91 4.29 -9.65 -3.99
CA CYS A 91 4.29 -9.08 -2.64
C CYS A 91 3.35 -9.83 -1.70
N LYS A 92 2.14 -10.16 -2.16
CA LYS A 92 1.12 -10.84 -1.35
C LYS A 92 1.53 -12.26 -0.95
N LEU A 93 2.18 -13.00 -1.84
CA LEU A 93 2.48 -14.43 -1.65
C LEU A 93 3.85 -14.68 -1.03
N PHE A 94 4.81 -13.76 -1.16
CA PHE A 94 6.18 -13.96 -0.70
C PHE A 94 6.28 -14.31 0.79
N PRO A 95 5.56 -13.69 1.73
CA PRO A 95 5.65 -14.06 3.15
C PRO A 95 5.25 -15.50 3.44
N GLY A 96 4.39 -16.11 2.60
CA GLY A 96 4.04 -17.53 2.71
C GLY A 96 5.18 -18.49 2.40
N THR A 97 6.30 -17.98 1.88
CA THR A 97 7.52 -18.76 1.62
C THR A 97 8.54 -18.67 2.75
N LEU A 98 8.26 -17.90 3.81
CA LEU A 98 9.17 -17.72 4.94
C LEU A 98 8.84 -18.74 6.04
N ARG A 99 9.85 -19.13 6.83
CA ARG A 99 9.71 -20.07 7.95
C ARG A 99 10.70 -19.71 9.07
N GLY A 100 10.39 -20.13 10.30
CA GLY A 100 11.35 -20.06 11.41
C GLY A 100 11.72 -18.63 11.75
N VAL A 101 13.03 -18.35 11.85
CA VAL A 101 13.55 -17.02 12.23
C VAL A 101 13.36 -15.95 11.15
N ALA A 102 12.95 -16.35 9.94
CA ALA A 102 12.68 -15.43 8.84
C ALA A 102 11.21 -14.95 8.78
N MET A 103 10.33 -15.49 9.64
CA MET A 103 8.93 -15.01 9.78
C MET A 103 8.80 -13.89 10.81
#